data_AF-A0A845YBT7-F1
#
_entry.id   AF-A0A845YBT7-F1
#
_cell.length_a   1.000
_cell.length_b   1.000
_cell.length_c   1.000
_cell.angle_alpha   90.00
_cell.angle_beta   90.00
_cell.angle_gamma   90.00
#
_symmetry.space_group_name_H-M   'P 1'
#
loop_
_entity.id
_entity.type
_entity.pdbx_description
1 polymer ?
#
loop_
_entity_poly.entity_id
_entity_poly.type
_entity_poly.pdbx_seq_one_letter_code
_entity_poly.pdbx_strand_id
1 'polypeptide(L)'
;MATFLRNQCKHIIAATVMATTIAVGINGANGQEIKGAGASFPEILYQRYRTEYKEDTGVDFNYTSVGSGGGIRLFINESTNVGSSTLIPTPIEKNQMEDGLLMIPTAGGSVAIVYNLQNVTNDVKISREKLAKIFTGDISNWSQVNPRLPNREIQVVVRSDESGTSLILTKYLREITNGRVKAQRKPDWGADVFAARPQDSGVASEVRRIDGAIGYVQTSFAAKSGLAIARLENQAGDFVRPTVEATNNALANIEFNEDLTTNSIDDPEEGYPLVSLTWLLIYQKYPNKELLESTQDFISWVLTEGQVFNEEEGYTEIPEDIATRAIEIINEQLQVRPY
;
A
#
# COMPACT_ATOMS: atom_id res chain seq x y z
N MET A 1 45.19 33.87 77.12
CA MET A 1 45.47 34.28 75.74
C MET A 1 44.15 34.13 74.97
N ALA A 2 43.50 35.15 74.39
CA ALA A 2 43.98 36.42 73.80
C ALA A 2 44.89 36.16 72.58
N THR A 3 44.69 36.69 71.36
CA THR A 3 43.72 37.67 70.78
C THR A 3 43.77 37.51 69.21
N PHE A 4 43.05 38.16 68.26
CA PHE A 4 42.07 39.27 68.18
C PHE A 4 41.36 39.27 66.79
N LEU A 5 40.15 39.86 66.66
CA LEU A 5 39.50 40.32 65.38
C LEU A 5 39.17 39.22 64.31
N ARG A 6 38.45 39.47 63.19
CA ARG A 6 37.93 40.73 62.58
C ARG A 6 36.61 40.51 61.82
N ASN A 7 35.77 41.55 61.73
CA ASN A 7 34.58 41.57 60.85
C ASN A 7 34.95 41.51 59.36
N GLN A 8 34.12 40.83 58.56
CA GLN A 8 33.79 41.22 57.20
C GLN A 8 32.30 40.97 56.94
N CYS A 9 31.56 41.99 56.52
CA CYS A 9 30.15 41.86 56.16
C CYS A 9 30.02 41.23 54.77
N LYS A 10 29.09 40.29 54.61
CA LYS A 10 28.61 39.86 53.29
C LYS A 10 27.13 40.23 53.18
N HIS A 11 26.80 41.16 52.28
CA HIS A 11 25.41 41.45 51.95
C HIS A 11 24.83 40.28 51.16
N ILE A 12 23.86 39.58 51.75
CA ILE A 12 23.07 38.56 51.05
C ILE A 12 21.99 39.30 50.26
N ILE A 13 22.23 39.53 48.98
CA ILE A 13 21.19 39.95 48.05
C ILE A 13 20.35 38.72 47.75
N ALA A 14 19.17 38.63 48.37
CA ALA A 14 18.20 37.58 48.10
C ALA A 14 17.56 37.81 46.72
N ALA A 15 18.17 37.24 45.68
CA ALA A 15 17.62 37.24 44.33
C ALA A 15 16.45 36.25 44.26
N THR A 16 15.23 36.74 44.42
CA THR A 16 14.01 35.94 44.27
C THR A 16 13.80 35.56 42.80
N VAL A 17 14.41 34.44 42.38
CA VAL A 17 14.17 33.85 41.07
C VAL A 17 12.74 33.31 41.04
N MET A 18 11.82 34.11 40.48
CA MET A 18 10.47 33.69 40.20
C MET A 18 10.51 32.70 39.04
N ALA A 19 10.57 31.41 39.36
CA ALA A 19 10.62 30.33 38.39
C ALA A 19 9.25 30.20 37.68
N THR A 20 9.08 30.95 36.58
CA THR A 20 7.92 30.82 35.70
C THR A 20 7.96 29.44 35.04
N THR A 21 7.29 28.47 35.64
CA THR A 21 7.00 27.19 34.99
C THR A 21 6.10 27.46 33.79
N ILE A 22 6.70 27.58 32.61
CA ILE A 22 5.99 27.43 31.34
C ILE A 22 5.47 25.99 31.35
N ALA A 23 4.20 25.83 31.66
CA ALA A 23 3.51 24.58 31.41
C ALA A 23 3.46 24.41 29.89
N VAL A 24 4.37 23.60 29.35
CA VAL A 24 4.22 23.06 28.01
C VAL A 24 2.93 22.27 28.03
N GLY A 25 1.91 22.83 27.37
CA GLY A 25 0.63 22.18 27.22
C GLY A 25 0.84 20.92 26.39
N ILE A 26 0.93 19.77 27.04
CA ILE A 26 0.70 18.49 26.39
C ILE A 26 -0.77 18.52 26.00
N ASN A 27 -1.06 18.90 24.76
CA ASN A 27 -2.39 18.69 24.19
C ASN A 27 -2.65 17.19 24.23
N GLY A 28 -3.55 16.76 25.12
CA GLY A 28 -4.06 15.40 25.05
C GLY A 28 -4.73 15.22 23.69
N ALA A 29 -4.43 14.12 23.01
CA ALA A 29 -4.95 13.85 21.67
C ALA A 29 -6.48 13.85 21.68
N ASN A 30 -7.08 14.85 21.06
CA ASN A 30 -8.52 14.94 20.85
C ASN A 30 -8.86 14.25 19.53
N GLY A 31 -8.96 12.92 19.54
CA GLY A 31 -9.32 12.15 18.36
C GLY A 31 -9.61 10.68 18.68
N GLN A 32 -10.60 10.10 18.02
CA GLN A 32 -10.97 8.71 18.16
C GLN A 32 -10.00 7.81 17.37
N GLU A 33 -9.61 6.68 17.97
CA GLU A 33 -8.84 5.60 17.33
C GLU A 33 -9.46 5.17 15.98
N ILE A 34 -8.69 5.22 14.89
CA ILE A 34 -9.12 4.84 13.55
C ILE A 34 -8.73 3.39 13.27
N LYS A 35 -9.72 2.49 13.20
CA LYS A 35 -9.51 1.06 12.84
C LYS A 35 -9.65 0.88 11.34
N GLY A 36 -8.54 0.54 10.69
CA GLY A 36 -8.48 0.27 9.26
C GLY A 36 -8.27 -1.23 8.97
N ALA A 37 -8.86 -1.74 7.90
CA ALA A 37 -8.46 -3.06 7.37
C ALA A 37 -8.63 -3.18 5.87
N GLY A 38 -7.77 -4.00 5.23
CA GLY A 38 -7.96 -4.34 3.83
C GLY A 38 -6.74 -4.87 3.10
N ALA A 39 -6.43 -4.23 1.97
CA ALA A 39 -5.37 -4.61 1.05
C ALA A 39 -4.01 -4.82 1.74
N SER A 40 -3.32 -5.90 1.37
CA SER A 40 -1.91 -6.11 1.73
C SER A 40 -0.96 -5.19 0.94
N PHE A 41 -1.39 -4.74 -0.23
CA PHE A 41 -0.59 -3.91 -1.14
C PHE A 41 -0.03 -2.62 -0.47
N PRO A 42 -0.83 -1.80 0.25
CA PRO A 42 -0.33 -0.65 1.02
C PRO A 42 0.12 -0.97 2.46
N GLU A 43 0.11 -2.24 2.90
CA GLU A 43 0.29 -2.59 4.33
C GLU A 43 1.57 -2.02 4.93
N ILE A 44 2.66 -1.99 4.17
CA ILE A 44 3.94 -1.43 4.58
C ILE A 44 3.86 0.10 4.74
N LEU A 45 3.30 0.82 3.77
CA LEU A 45 3.09 2.27 3.87
C LEU A 45 2.15 2.63 5.03
N TYR A 46 1.09 1.86 5.24
CA TYR A 46 0.13 2.12 6.30
C TYR A 46 0.68 1.80 7.71
N GLN A 47 1.71 0.95 7.81
CA GLN A 47 2.50 0.79 9.04
C GLN A 47 3.43 1.99 9.30
N ARG A 48 3.98 2.61 8.24
CA ARG A 48 4.72 3.89 8.33
C ARG A 48 3.76 5.00 8.78
N TYR A 49 2.65 5.22 8.08
CA TYR A 49 1.60 6.20 8.43
C TYR A 49 1.11 6.06 9.87
N ARG A 50 0.84 4.83 10.35
CA ARG A 50 0.46 4.56 11.75
C ARG A 50 1.48 5.10 12.77
N THR A 51 2.75 5.09 12.43
CA THR A 51 3.84 5.53 13.31
C THR A 51 3.90 7.05 13.34
N GLU A 52 4.00 7.69 12.17
CA GLU A 52 4.18 9.14 12.06
C GLU A 52 2.92 9.92 12.46
N TYR A 53 1.72 9.50 12.00
CA TYR A 53 0.45 10.14 12.40
C TYR A 53 0.25 10.14 13.92
N LYS A 54 0.75 9.11 14.61
CA LYS A 54 0.71 9.01 16.06
C LYS A 54 1.75 9.89 16.74
N GLU A 55 2.92 10.11 16.12
CA GLU A 55 3.91 11.05 16.63
C GLU A 55 3.44 12.51 16.47
N ASP A 56 2.81 12.84 15.34
CA ASP A 56 2.27 14.18 15.03
C ASP A 56 1.01 14.53 15.85
N THR A 57 0.04 13.60 15.96
CA THR A 57 -1.30 13.90 16.52
C THR A 57 -1.60 13.21 17.85
N GLY A 58 -0.85 12.16 18.20
CA GLY A 58 -1.15 11.28 19.32
C GLY A 58 -2.30 10.27 19.09
N VAL A 59 -2.97 10.30 17.94
CA VAL A 59 -4.10 9.41 17.60
C VAL A 59 -3.59 8.09 17.01
N ASP A 60 -4.16 6.96 17.46
CA ASP A 60 -3.83 5.63 16.91
C ASP A 60 -4.60 5.34 15.60
N PHE A 61 -3.88 5.16 14.50
CA PHE A 61 -4.37 4.48 13.29
C PHE A 61 -3.99 3.00 13.33
N ASN A 62 -4.95 2.11 13.59
CA ASN A 62 -4.71 0.67 13.73
C ASN A 62 -5.13 -0.09 12.47
N TYR A 63 -4.16 -0.35 11.57
CA TYR A 63 -4.38 -1.07 10.31
C TYR A 63 -4.19 -2.60 10.43
N THR A 64 -5.08 -3.38 9.78
CA THR A 64 -4.99 -4.85 9.68
C THR A 64 -5.07 -5.33 8.22
N SER A 65 -4.07 -6.08 7.78
CA SER A 65 -4.05 -6.74 6.47
C SER A 65 -5.01 -7.93 6.44
N VAL A 66 -5.96 -7.92 5.49
CA VAL A 66 -6.95 -9.00 5.28
C VAL A 66 -7.15 -9.35 3.79
N GLY A 67 -6.40 -8.71 2.90
CA GLY A 67 -6.62 -8.75 1.45
C GLY A 67 -7.71 -7.75 1.01
N SER A 68 -7.68 -7.31 -0.25
CA SER A 68 -8.54 -6.21 -0.72
C SER A 68 -10.03 -6.56 -0.66
N GLY A 69 -10.42 -7.79 -1.06
CA GLY A 69 -11.80 -8.27 -0.88
C GLY A 69 -12.16 -8.49 0.60
N GLY A 70 -11.17 -8.74 1.47
CA GLY A 70 -11.36 -8.73 2.92
C GLY A 70 -11.74 -7.34 3.43
N GLY A 71 -11.03 -6.30 2.98
CA GLY A 71 -11.32 -4.90 3.31
C GLY A 71 -12.72 -4.48 2.86
N ILE A 72 -13.08 -4.80 1.61
CA ILE A 72 -14.43 -4.51 1.07
C ILE A 72 -15.52 -5.18 1.92
N ARG A 73 -15.37 -6.45 2.31
CA ARG A 73 -16.36 -7.14 3.17
C ARG A 73 -16.43 -6.59 4.59
N LEU A 74 -15.31 -6.19 5.19
CA LEU A 74 -15.32 -5.57 6.52
C LEU A 74 -15.95 -4.18 6.50
N PHE A 75 -15.73 -3.42 5.42
CA PHE A 75 -16.37 -2.12 5.19
C PHE A 75 -17.89 -2.26 4.98
N ILE A 76 -18.35 -3.21 4.13
CA ILE A 76 -19.78 -3.52 3.97
C ILE A 76 -20.44 -3.89 5.31
N ASN A 77 -19.73 -4.64 6.16
CA ASN A 77 -20.24 -5.10 7.46
C ASN A 77 -19.98 -4.11 8.62
N GLU A 78 -19.71 -2.82 8.33
CA GLU A 78 -19.41 -1.76 9.32
C GLU A 78 -18.35 -2.14 10.39
N SER A 79 -17.48 -3.10 10.07
CA SER A 79 -16.59 -3.76 11.02
C SER A 79 -15.26 -3.03 11.24
N THR A 80 -15.03 -1.95 10.48
CA THR A 80 -13.89 -1.04 10.58
C THR A 80 -14.34 0.39 10.35
N ASN A 81 -13.59 1.37 10.86
CA ASN A 81 -13.87 2.80 10.64
C ASN A 81 -13.50 3.26 9.22
N VAL A 82 -12.50 2.59 8.64
CA VAL A 82 -11.99 2.79 7.29
C VAL A 82 -11.70 1.43 6.65
N GLY A 83 -12.00 1.26 5.37
CA GLY A 83 -11.55 0.11 4.59
C GLY A 83 -10.30 0.44 3.76
N SER A 84 -9.66 -0.55 3.16
CA SER A 84 -8.60 -0.32 2.17
C SER A 84 -8.65 -1.32 1.02
N SER A 85 -8.44 -0.83 -0.20
CA SER A 85 -8.56 -1.65 -1.39
C SER A 85 -7.68 -1.17 -2.54
N THR A 86 -7.09 -2.13 -3.24
CA THR A 86 -6.50 -2.00 -4.58
C THR A 86 -7.47 -2.63 -5.62
N LEU A 87 -8.76 -2.68 -5.26
CA LEU A 87 -9.88 -3.15 -6.05
C LEU A 87 -11.01 -2.13 -5.97
N ILE A 88 -11.51 -1.66 -7.12
CA ILE A 88 -12.78 -0.95 -7.16
C ILE A 88 -13.91 -1.94 -6.78
N PRO A 89 -14.78 -1.63 -5.80
CA PRO A 89 -15.93 -2.47 -5.49
C PRO A 89 -16.88 -2.58 -6.68
N THR A 90 -17.41 -3.79 -6.90
CA THR A 90 -18.42 -4.08 -7.93
C THR A 90 -19.73 -3.34 -7.63
N PRO A 91 -20.64 -3.17 -8.61
CA PRO A 91 -21.97 -2.60 -8.36
C PRO A 91 -22.76 -3.36 -7.26
N ILE A 92 -22.58 -4.68 -7.15
CA ILE A 92 -23.24 -5.47 -6.09
C ILE A 92 -22.66 -5.14 -4.71
N GLU A 93 -21.34 -4.97 -4.60
CA GLU A 93 -20.68 -4.56 -3.34
C GLU A 93 -21.00 -3.10 -2.98
N LYS A 94 -20.96 -2.16 -3.94
CA LYS A 94 -21.34 -0.75 -3.71
C LYS A 94 -22.81 -0.66 -3.23
N ASN A 95 -23.72 -1.47 -3.78
CA ASN A 95 -25.13 -1.52 -3.36
C ASN A 95 -25.37 -2.12 -1.95
N GLN A 96 -24.34 -2.66 -1.28
CA GLN A 96 -24.43 -3.18 0.09
C GLN A 96 -23.86 -2.21 1.13
N MET A 97 -23.34 -1.05 0.71
CA MET A 97 -22.74 -0.04 1.58
C MET A 97 -23.80 1.02 1.95
N GLU A 98 -24.63 0.73 2.95
CA GLU A 98 -25.79 1.57 3.33
C GLU A 98 -25.40 3.01 3.73
N ASP A 99 -24.23 3.16 4.34
CA ASP A 99 -23.62 4.45 4.71
C ASP A 99 -22.85 5.15 3.57
N GLY A 100 -22.89 4.59 2.36
CA GLY A 100 -22.22 5.12 1.17
C GLY A 100 -20.74 4.75 1.07
N LEU A 101 -20.10 5.21 0.00
CA LEU A 101 -18.69 4.95 -0.29
C LEU A 101 -18.05 6.14 -1.00
N LEU A 102 -16.95 6.64 -0.44
CA LEU A 102 -15.91 7.39 -1.15
C LEU A 102 -14.65 6.52 -1.24
N MET A 103 -13.95 6.62 -2.38
CA MET A 103 -12.68 5.93 -2.60
C MET A 103 -11.57 6.97 -2.68
N ILE A 104 -10.78 7.11 -1.62
CA ILE A 104 -9.73 8.13 -1.55
C ILE A 104 -8.38 7.51 -1.96
N PRO A 105 -7.79 7.88 -3.11
CA PRO A 105 -6.48 7.38 -3.53
C PRO A 105 -5.42 7.90 -2.56
N THR A 106 -4.44 7.06 -2.19
CA THR A 106 -3.44 7.40 -1.16
C THR A 106 -2.00 7.24 -1.62
N ALA A 107 -1.76 6.35 -2.59
CA ALA A 107 -0.46 6.15 -3.22
C ALA A 107 -0.62 5.35 -4.54
N GLY A 108 0.35 5.51 -5.44
CA GLY A 108 0.61 4.55 -6.52
C GLY A 108 1.64 3.50 -6.11
N GLY A 109 1.71 2.38 -6.82
CA GLY A 109 2.68 1.33 -6.52
C GLY A 109 2.80 0.27 -7.60
N SER A 110 3.82 -0.58 -7.48
CA SER A 110 4.14 -1.66 -8.43
C SER A 110 4.04 -3.06 -7.81
N VAL A 111 3.73 -4.04 -8.66
CA VAL A 111 3.74 -5.48 -8.33
C VAL A 111 5.03 -6.11 -8.86
N ALA A 112 5.95 -6.44 -7.96
CA ALA A 112 7.16 -7.16 -8.27
C ALA A 112 6.86 -8.63 -8.58
N ILE A 113 7.35 -9.12 -9.72
CA ILE A 113 7.47 -10.56 -9.97
C ILE A 113 8.72 -11.05 -9.23
N VAL A 114 8.48 -11.76 -8.13
CA VAL A 114 9.52 -12.29 -7.24
C VAL A 114 9.87 -13.72 -7.58
N TYR A 115 11.13 -14.09 -7.37
CA TYR A 115 11.59 -15.46 -7.58
C TYR A 115 12.64 -15.88 -6.55
N ASN A 116 12.86 -17.18 -6.47
CA ASN A 116 13.90 -17.80 -5.67
C ASN A 116 14.65 -18.84 -6.52
N LEU A 117 15.92 -18.58 -6.82
CA LEU A 117 16.80 -19.46 -7.59
C LEU A 117 18.16 -19.51 -6.91
N GLN A 118 18.46 -20.63 -6.26
CA GLN A 118 19.74 -20.81 -5.58
C GLN A 118 20.90 -20.77 -6.59
N ASN A 119 21.97 -20.08 -6.22
CA ASN A 119 23.19 -19.89 -7.01
C ASN A 119 23.00 -19.07 -8.32
N VAL A 120 21.86 -18.41 -8.54
CA VAL A 120 21.67 -17.47 -9.65
C VAL A 120 21.92 -16.04 -9.17
N THR A 121 23.06 -15.47 -9.58
CA THR A 121 23.47 -14.09 -9.25
C THR A 121 23.18 -13.07 -10.36
N ASN A 122 22.64 -13.51 -11.50
CA ASN A 122 22.34 -12.65 -12.65
C ASN A 122 20.90 -12.15 -12.62
N ASP A 123 20.67 -10.93 -13.13
CA ASP A 123 19.33 -10.37 -13.37
C ASP A 123 18.47 -11.32 -14.23
N VAL A 124 17.42 -11.90 -13.63
CA VAL A 124 16.38 -12.60 -14.39
C VAL A 124 15.56 -11.57 -15.17
N LYS A 125 15.46 -11.80 -16.48
CA LYS A 125 14.65 -11.03 -17.42
C LYS A 125 13.52 -11.91 -17.96
N ILE A 126 12.28 -11.45 -17.89
CA ILE A 126 11.08 -12.18 -18.34
C ILE A 126 10.36 -11.30 -19.37
N SER A 127 10.26 -11.78 -20.61
CA SER A 127 9.48 -11.11 -21.67
C SER A 127 7.98 -11.23 -21.41
N ARG A 128 7.19 -10.34 -22.02
CA ARG A 128 5.73 -10.25 -21.89
C ARG A 128 5.09 -11.63 -22.14
N GLU A 129 5.41 -12.21 -23.29
CA GLU A 129 5.01 -13.57 -23.70
C GLU A 129 5.40 -14.64 -22.67
N LYS A 130 6.61 -14.56 -22.12
CA LYS A 130 7.12 -15.56 -21.16
C LYS A 130 6.45 -15.44 -19.80
N LEU A 131 6.12 -14.24 -19.32
CA LEU A 131 5.38 -14.07 -18.08
C LEU A 131 3.99 -14.72 -18.20
N ALA A 132 3.29 -14.47 -19.31
CA ALA A 132 2.01 -15.13 -19.59
C ALA A 132 2.15 -16.66 -19.63
N LYS A 133 3.15 -17.18 -20.35
CA LYS A 133 3.39 -18.63 -20.48
C LYS A 133 3.78 -19.31 -19.17
N ILE A 134 4.47 -18.63 -18.25
CA ILE A 134 4.73 -19.16 -16.91
C ILE A 134 3.41 -19.33 -16.14
N PHE A 135 2.58 -18.30 -16.09
CA PHE A 135 1.33 -18.33 -15.33
C PHE A 135 0.21 -19.17 -15.96
N THR A 136 0.32 -19.55 -17.24
CA THR A 136 -0.56 -20.53 -17.90
C THR A 136 0.06 -21.93 -18.07
N GLY A 137 1.20 -22.21 -17.42
CA GLY A 137 1.85 -23.53 -17.44
C GLY A 137 2.55 -23.93 -18.76
N ASP A 138 2.46 -23.12 -19.81
CA ASP A 138 3.14 -23.31 -21.10
C ASP A 138 4.69 -23.28 -20.96
N ILE A 139 5.19 -22.63 -19.90
CA ILE A 139 6.59 -22.66 -19.46
C ILE A 139 6.64 -23.12 -17.99
N SER A 140 7.19 -24.31 -17.77
CA SER A 140 7.31 -24.95 -16.45
C SER A 140 8.76 -25.13 -15.99
N ASN A 141 9.75 -24.66 -16.76
CA ASN A 141 11.17 -24.76 -16.43
C ASN A 141 11.95 -23.46 -16.71
N TRP A 142 12.78 -23.04 -15.77
CA TRP A 142 13.56 -21.80 -15.84
C TRP A 142 14.51 -21.72 -17.04
N SER A 143 15.00 -22.86 -17.55
CA SER A 143 15.81 -22.90 -18.77
C SER A 143 15.03 -22.50 -20.04
N GLN A 144 13.70 -22.62 -20.06
CA GLN A 144 12.83 -22.10 -21.13
C GLN A 144 12.68 -20.57 -21.04
N VAL A 145 12.70 -20.02 -19.82
CA VAL A 145 12.70 -18.56 -19.58
C VAL A 145 13.99 -17.96 -20.15
N ASN A 146 15.14 -18.55 -19.84
CA ASN A 146 16.43 -18.21 -20.44
C ASN A 146 17.39 -19.41 -20.36
N PRO A 147 17.99 -19.90 -21.46
CA PRO A 147 18.90 -21.06 -21.45
C PRO A 147 20.18 -20.91 -20.59
N ARG A 148 20.45 -19.72 -20.03
CA ARG A 148 21.53 -19.50 -19.04
C ARG A 148 21.09 -19.68 -17.58
N LEU A 149 19.80 -19.88 -17.33
CA LEU A 149 19.24 -20.21 -16.01
C LEU A 149 19.31 -21.73 -15.79
N PRO A 150 19.33 -22.21 -14.54
CA PRO A 150 19.37 -23.64 -14.25
C PRO A 150 18.20 -24.39 -14.87
N ASN A 151 18.44 -25.66 -15.23
CA ASN A 151 17.38 -26.62 -15.49
C ASN A 151 16.66 -26.90 -14.17
N ARG A 152 15.59 -26.15 -13.90
CA ARG A 152 14.83 -26.16 -12.65
C ARG A 152 13.36 -25.94 -12.98
N GLU A 153 12.51 -26.79 -12.43
CA GLU A 153 11.05 -26.64 -12.46
C GLU A 153 10.61 -25.32 -11.79
N ILE A 154 9.62 -24.65 -12.39
CA ILE A 154 9.07 -23.39 -11.90
C ILE A 154 7.92 -23.70 -10.95
N GLN A 155 8.09 -23.34 -9.67
CA GLN A 155 7.07 -23.55 -8.65
C GLN A 155 6.22 -22.28 -8.51
N VAL A 156 5.09 -22.20 -9.24
CA VAL A 156 4.24 -21.01 -9.28
C VAL A 156 3.46 -20.84 -7.97
N VAL A 157 3.71 -19.74 -7.26
CA VAL A 157 3.04 -19.34 -6.02
C VAL A 157 2.08 -18.20 -6.29
N VAL A 158 0.82 -18.35 -5.85
CA VAL A 158 -0.28 -17.41 -6.15
C VAL A 158 -1.04 -17.00 -4.90
N ARG A 159 -1.86 -15.95 -5.00
CA ARG A 159 -2.75 -15.52 -3.91
C ARG A 159 -3.96 -16.47 -3.76
N SER A 160 -4.31 -16.85 -2.53
CA SER A 160 -5.51 -17.64 -2.23
C SER A 160 -6.75 -16.78 -1.91
N ASP A 161 -6.54 -15.51 -1.61
CA ASP A 161 -7.55 -14.51 -1.26
C ASP A 161 -7.93 -13.60 -2.44
N GLU A 162 -9.01 -12.84 -2.29
CA GLU A 162 -9.44 -11.84 -3.26
C GLU A 162 -8.55 -10.59 -3.16
N SER A 163 -7.70 -10.41 -4.17
CA SER A 163 -6.52 -9.56 -4.10
C SER A 163 -6.47 -8.54 -5.23
N GLY A 164 -6.16 -7.29 -4.90
CA GLY A 164 -5.76 -6.29 -5.88
C GLY A 164 -4.48 -6.66 -6.63
N THR A 165 -3.47 -7.18 -5.91
CA THR A 165 -2.21 -7.68 -6.51
C THR A 165 -2.47 -8.74 -7.59
N SER A 166 -3.47 -9.62 -7.39
CA SER A 166 -3.92 -10.59 -8.41
C SER A 166 -4.67 -9.95 -9.58
N LEU A 167 -5.50 -8.94 -9.31
CA LEU A 167 -6.24 -8.25 -10.38
C LEU A 167 -5.29 -7.44 -11.26
N ILE A 168 -4.26 -6.79 -10.71
CA ILE A 168 -3.22 -6.08 -11.48
C ILE A 168 -2.53 -7.05 -12.44
N LEU A 169 -2.00 -8.17 -11.93
CA LEU A 169 -1.33 -9.17 -12.77
C LEU A 169 -2.27 -9.75 -13.83
N THR A 170 -3.53 -10.06 -13.48
CA THR A 170 -4.46 -10.66 -14.46
C THR A 170 -5.12 -9.68 -15.42
N LYS A 171 -5.15 -8.38 -15.11
CA LYS A 171 -5.45 -7.29 -16.07
C LYS A 171 -4.39 -7.24 -17.16
N TYR A 172 -3.13 -7.12 -16.76
CA TYR A 172 -1.98 -7.15 -17.67
C TYR A 172 -1.94 -8.45 -18.50
N LEU A 173 -2.05 -9.62 -17.85
CA LEU A 173 -2.07 -10.89 -18.56
C LEU A 173 -3.29 -11.06 -19.47
N ARG A 174 -4.45 -10.45 -19.15
CA ARG A 174 -5.60 -10.39 -20.07
C ARG A 174 -5.21 -9.61 -21.33
N GLU A 175 -4.63 -8.43 -21.17
CA GLU A 175 -4.27 -7.56 -22.30
C GLU A 175 -3.22 -8.23 -23.20
N ILE A 176 -2.06 -8.59 -22.66
CA ILE A 176 -0.97 -9.19 -23.45
C ILE A 176 -1.25 -10.59 -24.00
N THR A 177 -2.39 -11.20 -23.65
CA THR A 177 -2.86 -12.48 -24.23
C THR A 177 -4.16 -12.37 -25.02
N ASN A 178 -4.61 -11.17 -25.37
CA ASN A 178 -5.87 -10.92 -26.10
C ASN A 178 -7.08 -11.60 -25.43
N GLY A 179 -7.12 -11.56 -24.10
CA GLY A 179 -8.18 -12.14 -23.27
C GLY A 179 -8.12 -13.67 -23.10
N ARG A 180 -7.00 -14.36 -23.40
CA ARG A 180 -6.83 -15.78 -23.04
C ARG A 180 -6.88 -15.95 -21.51
N VAL A 181 -6.07 -15.18 -20.79
CA VAL A 181 -6.19 -15.00 -19.33
C VAL A 181 -7.34 -14.04 -19.04
N LYS A 182 -8.05 -14.23 -17.92
CA LYS A 182 -9.16 -13.36 -17.49
C LYS A 182 -8.72 -12.51 -16.30
N ALA A 183 -9.02 -11.20 -16.36
CA ALA A 183 -8.82 -10.30 -15.24
C ALA A 183 -9.73 -10.71 -14.06
N GLN A 184 -9.14 -11.17 -12.97
CA GLN A 184 -9.85 -11.77 -11.84
C GLN A 184 -9.20 -11.40 -10.50
N ARG A 185 -10.02 -11.02 -9.51
CA ARG A 185 -9.59 -10.75 -8.13
C ARG A 185 -9.01 -11.99 -7.44
N LYS A 186 -9.53 -13.16 -7.80
CA LYS A 186 -9.07 -14.48 -7.38
C LYS A 186 -9.04 -15.36 -8.64
N PRO A 187 -7.89 -15.47 -9.32
CA PRO A 187 -7.84 -16.11 -10.64
C PRO A 187 -8.03 -17.63 -10.57
N ASP A 188 -8.71 -18.17 -11.57
CA ASP A 188 -8.47 -19.55 -12.01
C ASP A 188 -7.35 -19.50 -13.06
N TRP A 189 -6.21 -20.12 -12.74
CA TRP A 189 -5.02 -20.10 -13.60
C TRP A 189 -5.10 -21.13 -14.74
N GLY A 190 -6.04 -22.09 -14.68
CA GLY A 190 -6.18 -23.15 -15.69
C GLY A 190 -4.98 -24.10 -15.81
N ALA A 191 -4.04 -24.04 -14.87
CA ALA A 191 -2.79 -24.78 -14.82
C ALA A 191 -2.41 -25.10 -13.37
N ASP A 192 -1.55 -26.09 -13.16
CA ASP A 192 -1.10 -26.50 -11.83
C ASP A 192 -0.26 -25.39 -11.16
N VAL A 193 -0.75 -24.86 -10.03
CA VAL A 193 -0.03 -23.94 -9.16
C VAL A 193 0.54 -24.70 -7.97
N PHE A 194 1.83 -24.49 -7.65
CA PHE A 194 2.51 -25.19 -6.56
C PHE A 194 1.90 -24.84 -5.18
N ALA A 195 1.57 -23.57 -4.96
CA ALA A 195 0.95 -23.13 -3.71
C ALA A 195 0.08 -21.89 -3.91
N ALA A 196 -1.09 -21.89 -3.26
CA ALA A 196 -1.86 -20.69 -3.00
C ALA A 196 -1.66 -20.22 -1.55
N ARG A 197 -1.43 -18.93 -1.33
CA ARG A 197 -1.21 -18.33 0.00
C ARG A 197 -1.98 -17.03 0.18
N PRO A 198 -2.48 -16.72 1.39
CA PRO A 198 -3.15 -15.44 1.62
C PRO A 198 -2.11 -14.32 1.68
N GLN A 199 -2.47 -13.14 1.16
CA GLN A 199 -1.71 -11.90 1.32
C GLN A 199 -0.33 -11.90 0.63
N ASP A 200 0.26 -10.71 0.47
CA ASP A 200 1.59 -10.56 -0.13
C ASP A 200 2.69 -11.14 0.80
N SER A 201 2.49 -11.05 2.11
CA SER A 201 3.32 -11.70 3.14
C SER A 201 3.37 -13.23 3.01
N GLY A 202 2.22 -13.88 2.77
CA GLY A 202 2.14 -15.34 2.61
C GLY A 202 2.77 -15.84 1.31
N VAL A 203 2.58 -15.11 0.20
CA VAL A 203 3.24 -15.41 -1.09
C VAL A 203 4.76 -15.22 -0.97
N ALA A 204 5.21 -14.09 -0.39
CA ALA A 204 6.64 -13.81 -0.21
C ALA A 204 7.34 -14.88 0.64
N SER A 205 6.73 -15.30 1.75
CA SER A 205 7.26 -16.33 2.65
C SER A 205 7.44 -17.68 1.94
N GLU A 206 6.46 -18.09 1.12
CA GLU A 206 6.51 -19.36 0.39
C GLU A 206 7.54 -19.33 -0.75
N VAL A 207 7.61 -18.23 -1.54
CA VAL A 207 8.65 -18.04 -2.56
C VAL A 207 10.05 -18.08 -1.92
N ARG A 208 10.26 -17.40 -0.78
CA ARG A 208 11.56 -17.40 -0.08
C ARG A 208 12.01 -18.78 0.40
N ARG A 209 11.07 -19.71 0.59
CA ARG A 209 11.32 -21.08 1.09
C ARG A 209 11.66 -22.09 -0.02
N ILE A 210 11.16 -21.87 -1.24
CA ILE A 210 11.17 -22.87 -2.31
C ILE A 210 12.09 -22.47 -3.46
N ASP A 211 13.17 -23.23 -3.66
CA ASP A 211 14.14 -23.03 -4.75
C ASP A 211 13.55 -23.51 -6.09
N GLY A 212 13.43 -22.58 -7.04
CA GLY A 212 12.65 -22.70 -8.27
C GLY A 212 11.33 -21.93 -8.22
N ALA A 213 10.94 -21.31 -7.11
CA ALA A 213 9.67 -20.61 -7.01
C ALA A 213 9.64 -19.27 -7.77
N ILE A 214 8.44 -18.93 -8.24
CA ILE A 214 8.07 -17.61 -8.76
C ILE A 214 6.72 -17.19 -8.15
N GLY A 215 6.53 -15.90 -7.90
CA GLY A 215 5.26 -15.35 -7.42
C GLY A 215 5.16 -13.85 -7.70
N TYR A 216 4.12 -13.23 -7.17
CA TYR A 216 3.84 -11.81 -7.35
C TYR A 216 3.41 -11.17 -6.03
N VAL A 217 4.03 -10.04 -5.68
CA VAL A 217 3.79 -9.27 -4.45
C VAL A 217 3.97 -7.78 -4.73
N GLN A 218 3.48 -6.89 -3.87
CA GLN A 218 3.86 -5.48 -3.95
C GLN A 218 5.39 -5.32 -3.73
N THR A 219 6.01 -4.35 -4.41
CA THR A 219 7.47 -4.21 -4.50
C THR A 219 8.20 -4.05 -3.15
N SER A 220 7.65 -3.28 -2.21
CA SER A 220 8.25 -3.10 -0.88
C SER A 220 8.22 -4.39 -0.05
N PHE A 221 7.21 -5.26 -0.23
CA PHE A 221 7.20 -6.61 0.37
C PHE A 221 8.35 -7.47 -0.17
N ALA A 222 8.65 -7.39 -1.46
CA ALA A 222 9.79 -8.11 -2.04
C ALA A 222 11.12 -7.65 -1.41
N ALA A 223 11.30 -6.33 -1.27
CA ALA A 223 12.47 -5.72 -0.63
C ALA A 223 12.60 -6.12 0.85
N LYS A 224 11.58 -5.88 1.68
CA LYS A 224 11.61 -6.22 3.12
C LYS A 224 11.69 -7.74 3.39
N SER A 225 11.30 -8.59 2.43
CA SER A 225 11.46 -10.05 2.51
C SER A 225 12.85 -10.56 2.07
N GLY A 226 13.65 -9.73 1.40
CA GLY A 226 14.93 -10.12 0.80
C GLY A 226 14.79 -11.00 -0.45
N LEU A 227 13.73 -10.79 -1.24
CA LEU A 227 13.45 -11.58 -2.45
C LEU A 227 14.12 -11.00 -3.70
N ALA A 228 14.52 -11.88 -4.62
CA ALA A 228 14.99 -11.46 -5.93
C ALA A 228 13.79 -11.04 -6.81
N ILE A 229 13.92 -9.90 -7.47
CA ILE A 229 12.88 -9.29 -8.32
C ILE A 229 13.31 -9.41 -9.79
N ALA A 230 12.44 -10.02 -10.61
CA ALA A 230 12.65 -10.14 -12.04
C ALA A 230 12.43 -8.80 -12.76
N ARG A 231 13.14 -8.61 -13.87
CA ARG A 231 12.94 -7.48 -14.78
C ARG A 231 11.94 -7.86 -15.85
N LEU A 232 10.90 -7.07 -15.99
CA LEU A 232 9.84 -7.28 -16.98
C LEU A 232 10.08 -6.44 -18.22
N GLU A 233 9.68 -6.97 -19.36
CA GLU A 233 9.60 -6.25 -20.64
C GLU A 233 8.32 -5.39 -20.65
N ASN A 234 8.48 -4.07 -20.78
CA ASN A 234 7.35 -3.13 -20.95
C ASN A 234 6.88 -3.05 -22.42
N GLN A 235 5.88 -2.22 -22.72
CA GLN A 235 5.31 -2.12 -24.08
C GLN A 235 6.33 -1.64 -25.14
N ALA A 236 7.32 -0.84 -24.74
CA ALA A 236 8.44 -0.43 -25.60
C ALA A 236 9.51 -1.53 -25.85
N GLY A 237 9.44 -2.66 -25.13
CA GLY A 237 10.41 -3.76 -25.23
C GLY A 237 11.58 -3.68 -24.25
N ASP A 238 11.56 -2.73 -23.30
CA ASP A 238 12.65 -2.50 -22.36
C ASP A 238 12.50 -3.32 -21.06
N PHE A 239 13.62 -3.85 -20.57
CA PHE A 239 13.67 -4.70 -19.38
C PHE A 239 13.84 -3.89 -18.09
N VAL A 240 12.72 -3.33 -17.64
CA VAL A 240 12.57 -2.43 -16.49
C VAL A 240 12.53 -3.15 -15.14
N ARG A 241 12.83 -2.41 -14.07
CA ARG A 241 12.62 -2.82 -12.67
C ARG A 241 11.41 -2.05 -12.10
N PRO A 242 10.71 -2.60 -11.10
CA PRO A 242 9.76 -1.80 -10.33
C PRO A 242 10.53 -0.85 -9.39
N THR A 243 10.83 0.35 -9.87
CA THR A 243 11.30 1.48 -9.05
C THR A 243 10.15 2.47 -8.86
N VAL A 244 10.26 3.41 -7.91
CA VAL A 244 9.30 4.51 -7.77
C VAL A 244 9.26 5.34 -9.07
N GLU A 245 10.42 5.73 -9.60
CA GLU A 245 10.59 6.34 -10.94
C GLU A 245 9.84 5.59 -12.06
N ALA A 246 10.05 4.28 -12.21
CA ALA A 246 9.38 3.49 -13.23
C ALA A 246 7.87 3.27 -12.95
N THR A 247 7.44 3.47 -11.70
CA THR A 247 6.03 3.48 -11.31
C THR A 247 5.39 4.84 -11.65
N ASN A 248 6.08 5.96 -11.37
CA ASN A 248 5.68 7.32 -11.76
C ASN A 248 5.50 7.42 -13.28
N ASN A 249 6.48 6.99 -14.08
CA ASN A 249 6.39 7.03 -15.54
C ASN A 249 5.21 6.20 -16.09
N ALA A 250 4.89 5.07 -15.43
CA ALA A 250 3.76 4.21 -15.79
C ALA A 250 2.39 4.76 -15.33
N LEU A 251 2.38 5.72 -14.39
CA LEU A 251 1.18 6.35 -13.84
C LEU A 251 0.99 7.81 -14.32
N ALA A 252 1.97 8.42 -15.00
CA ALA A 252 2.01 9.85 -15.34
C ALA A 252 0.81 10.34 -16.17
N ASN A 253 0.18 9.46 -16.95
CA ASN A 253 -0.93 9.78 -17.85
C ASN A 253 -2.27 9.16 -17.40
N ILE A 254 -2.44 8.79 -16.13
CA ILE A 254 -3.72 8.23 -15.66
C ILE A 254 -4.79 9.30 -15.46
N GLU A 255 -5.97 9.07 -16.02
CA GLU A 255 -7.14 9.92 -15.79
C GLU A 255 -7.89 9.47 -14.52
N PHE A 256 -8.10 10.41 -13.60
CA PHE A 256 -8.97 10.25 -12.43
C PHE A 256 -10.41 10.61 -12.77
N ASN A 257 -11.33 9.74 -12.39
CA ASN A 257 -12.78 9.90 -12.55
C ASN A 257 -13.34 10.97 -11.59
N GLU A 258 -14.64 11.24 -11.68
CA GLU A 258 -15.33 12.10 -10.71
C GLU A 258 -15.38 11.51 -9.29
N ASP A 259 -15.39 10.18 -9.15
CA ASP A 259 -15.38 9.47 -7.86
C ASP A 259 -13.97 9.13 -7.33
N LEU A 260 -12.93 9.80 -7.85
CA LEU A 260 -11.50 9.60 -7.52
C LEU A 260 -10.95 8.18 -7.76
N THR A 261 -11.73 7.31 -8.40
CA THR A 261 -11.21 6.09 -9.03
C THR A 261 -10.52 6.42 -10.35
N THR A 262 -9.84 5.46 -10.96
CA THR A 262 -9.25 5.63 -12.31
C THR A 262 -9.93 4.73 -13.32
N ASN A 263 -9.71 5.01 -14.60
CA ASN A 263 -9.87 4.01 -15.65
C ASN A 263 -8.92 2.81 -15.44
N SER A 264 -9.11 1.76 -16.23
CA SER A 264 -8.40 0.50 -16.06
C SER A 264 -6.94 0.57 -16.54
N ILE A 265 -6.03 0.74 -15.58
CA ILE A 265 -4.58 0.53 -15.77
C ILE A 265 -4.34 -0.96 -15.94
N ASP A 266 -4.03 -1.38 -17.17
CA ASP A 266 -3.86 -2.80 -17.55
C ASP A 266 -2.47 -3.08 -18.14
N ASP A 267 -1.97 -2.24 -19.05
CA ASP A 267 -0.62 -2.30 -19.64
C ASP A 267 -0.19 -0.87 -20.04
N PRO A 268 0.71 -0.21 -19.29
CA PRO A 268 1.14 1.16 -19.57
C PRO A 268 2.22 1.23 -20.66
N GLU A 269 2.16 2.28 -21.48
CA GLU A 269 3.09 2.49 -22.61
C GLU A 269 4.54 2.70 -22.14
N GLU A 270 4.72 3.39 -21.01
CA GLU A 270 6.02 3.69 -20.39
C GLU A 270 6.16 3.09 -18.98
N GLY A 271 7.38 3.16 -18.43
CA GLY A 271 7.66 2.70 -17.07
C GLY A 271 7.58 1.18 -16.88
N TYR A 272 7.13 0.75 -15.70
CA TYR A 272 7.01 -0.65 -15.29
C TYR A 272 5.58 -1.18 -15.51
N PRO A 273 5.39 -2.38 -16.12
CA PRO A 273 4.09 -2.77 -16.65
C PRO A 273 3.04 -3.24 -15.63
N LEU A 274 3.43 -3.55 -14.39
CA LEU A 274 2.50 -4.01 -13.35
C LEU A 274 2.36 -2.95 -12.24
N VAL A 275 1.50 -1.96 -12.46
CA VAL A 275 1.26 -0.85 -11.54
C VAL A 275 -0.23 -0.61 -11.27
N SER A 276 -0.54 0.06 -10.15
CA SER A 276 -1.88 0.55 -9.85
C SER A 276 -1.84 1.55 -8.69
N LEU A 277 -2.99 2.19 -8.43
CA LEU A 277 -3.21 2.96 -7.21
C LEU A 277 -3.76 2.07 -6.08
N THR A 278 -3.71 2.59 -4.86
CA THR A 278 -4.40 2.03 -3.71
C THR A 278 -5.27 3.09 -3.03
N TRP A 279 -6.47 2.66 -2.60
CA TRP A 279 -7.48 3.54 -2.02
C TRP A 279 -7.77 3.18 -0.56
N LEU A 280 -8.13 4.18 0.23
CA LEU A 280 -8.96 4.01 1.41
C LEU A 280 -10.44 4.00 1.00
N LEU A 281 -11.25 3.21 1.70
CA LEU A 281 -12.70 3.17 1.57
C LEU A 281 -13.29 3.90 2.77
N ILE A 282 -14.00 5.00 2.50
CA ILE A 282 -14.51 5.94 3.50
C ILE A 282 -16.04 5.95 3.40
N TYR A 283 -16.75 5.88 4.52
CA TYR A 283 -18.22 5.97 4.52
C TYR A 283 -18.63 7.41 4.22
N GLN A 284 -19.80 7.66 3.63
CA GLN A 284 -20.33 9.04 3.50
C GLN A 284 -21.09 9.47 4.77
N LYS A 285 -21.50 8.52 5.61
CA LYS A 285 -22.17 8.77 6.88
C LYS A 285 -21.38 8.12 8.03
N TYR A 286 -21.41 8.74 9.21
CA TYR A 286 -20.71 8.27 10.40
C TYR A 286 -21.65 8.20 11.61
N PRO A 287 -21.47 7.23 12.54
CA PRO A 287 -22.39 7.03 13.67
C PRO A 287 -22.31 8.13 14.74
N ASN A 288 -21.25 8.94 14.75
CA ASN A 288 -21.10 10.11 15.63
C ASN A 288 -20.18 11.17 14.95
N LYS A 289 -20.09 12.37 15.54
CA LYS A 289 -19.27 13.47 15.00
C LYS A 289 -17.76 13.30 15.27
N GLU A 290 -17.40 12.76 16.42
CA GLU A 290 -16.00 12.59 16.86
C GLU A 290 -15.21 11.70 15.90
N LEU A 291 -15.79 10.57 15.47
CA LEU A 291 -15.21 9.67 14.49
C LEU A 291 -15.17 10.28 13.08
N LEU A 292 -16.15 11.10 12.73
CA LEU A 292 -16.17 11.81 11.44
C LEU A 292 -15.00 12.79 11.35
N GLU A 293 -14.84 13.66 12.35
CA GLU A 293 -13.74 14.63 12.41
C GLU A 293 -12.38 13.91 12.46
N SER A 294 -12.25 12.89 13.33
CA SER A 294 -11.02 12.08 13.41
C SER A 294 -10.67 11.35 12.11
N THR A 295 -11.67 11.06 11.26
CA THR A 295 -11.44 10.44 9.94
C THR A 295 -11.10 11.50 8.89
N GLN A 296 -11.71 12.70 8.94
CA GLN A 296 -11.33 13.83 8.09
C GLN A 296 -9.88 14.27 8.35
N ASP A 297 -9.49 14.41 9.61
CA ASP A 297 -8.13 14.77 10.03
C ASP A 297 -7.12 13.71 9.56
N PHE A 298 -7.41 12.41 9.75
CA PHE A 298 -6.55 11.32 9.31
C PHE A 298 -6.38 11.27 7.78
N ILE A 299 -7.47 11.41 7.00
CA ILE A 299 -7.38 11.40 5.54
C ILE A 299 -6.64 12.64 5.04
N SER A 300 -6.89 13.82 5.64
CA SER A 300 -6.20 15.06 5.29
C SER A 300 -4.70 14.91 5.51
N TRP A 301 -4.27 14.47 6.71
CA TRP A 301 -2.86 14.18 7.00
C TRP A 301 -2.27 13.15 6.01
N VAL A 302 -2.99 12.07 5.68
CA VAL A 302 -2.53 11.07 4.69
C VAL A 302 -2.30 11.68 3.30
N LEU A 303 -3.06 12.71 2.94
CA LEU A 303 -2.98 13.39 1.64
C LEU A 303 -2.05 14.61 1.62
N THR A 304 -1.64 15.13 2.79
CA THR A 304 -0.65 16.21 2.94
C THR A 304 0.64 15.68 3.55
N GLU A 305 0.75 15.70 4.87
CA GLU A 305 1.97 15.43 5.63
C GLU A 305 2.46 13.98 5.49
N GLY A 306 1.56 13.03 5.21
CA GLY A 306 1.87 11.62 5.01
C GLY A 306 2.52 11.31 3.67
N GLN A 307 2.24 12.08 2.60
CA GLN A 307 2.69 11.73 1.24
C GLN A 307 4.23 11.64 1.13
N VAL A 308 4.96 12.45 1.90
CA VAL A 308 6.43 12.49 1.90
C VAL A 308 7.10 11.15 2.27
N PHE A 309 6.35 10.24 2.90
CA PHE A 309 6.84 8.91 3.27
C PHE A 309 6.62 7.85 2.17
N ASN A 310 5.92 8.18 1.08
CA ASN A 310 5.58 7.22 0.02
C ASN A 310 6.82 6.69 -0.70
N GLU A 311 7.73 7.57 -1.13
CA GLU A 311 8.92 7.15 -1.88
C GLU A 311 9.87 6.29 -1.03
N GLU A 312 10.04 6.60 0.26
CA GLU A 312 10.87 5.82 1.19
C GLU A 312 10.38 4.37 1.33
N GLU A 313 9.06 4.17 1.36
CA GLU A 313 8.44 2.85 1.44
C GLU A 313 8.17 2.20 0.07
N GLY A 314 8.60 2.83 -1.04
CA GLY A 314 8.54 2.25 -2.39
C GLY A 314 7.20 2.40 -3.11
N TYR A 315 6.50 3.50 -2.84
CA TYR A 315 5.24 3.92 -3.45
C TYR A 315 5.40 5.29 -4.13
N THR A 316 4.41 5.71 -4.93
CA THR A 316 4.34 7.07 -5.48
C THR A 316 3.47 7.95 -4.59
N GLU A 317 3.73 9.26 -4.61
CA GLU A 317 2.77 10.27 -4.18
C GLU A 317 1.53 10.27 -5.10
N ILE A 318 0.45 10.89 -4.64
CA ILE A 318 -0.75 11.24 -5.42
C ILE A 318 -0.62 12.70 -5.89
N PRO A 319 -1.03 13.06 -7.12
CA PRO A 319 -0.94 14.44 -7.60
C PRO A 319 -1.64 15.45 -6.67
N GLU A 320 -1.02 16.62 -6.47
CA GLU A 320 -1.44 17.67 -5.53
C GLU A 320 -2.89 18.15 -5.77
N ASP A 321 -3.33 18.21 -7.03
CA ASP A 321 -4.69 18.57 -7.43
C ASP A 321 -5.71 17.48 -7.04
N ILE A 322 -5.32 16.20 -7.18
CA ILE A 322 -6.15 15.06 -6.79
C ILE A 322 -6.22 14.92 -5.27
N ALA A 323 -5.11 15.18 -4.56
CA ALA A 323 -5.07 15.23 -3.09
C ALA A 323 -5.96 16.38 -2.56
N THR A 324 -5.81 17.58 -3.11
CA THR A 324 -6.66 18.75 -2.77
C THR A 324 -8.15 18.44 -2.99
N ARG A 325 -8.50 17.93 -4.18
CA ARG A 325 -9.88 17.56 -4.53
C ARG A 325 -10.45 16.47 -3.61
N ALA A 326 -9.63 15.52 -3.17
CA ALA A 326 -10.05 14.49 -2.23
C ALA A 326 -10.33 15.08 -0.83
N ILE A 327 -9.54 16.05 -0.38
CA ILE A 327 -9.78 16.79 0.87
C ILE A 327 -11.07 17.64 0.78
N GLU A 328 -11.33 18.30 -0.35
CA GLU A 328 -12.60 19.00 -0.60
C GLU A 328 -13.80 18.03 -0.51
N ILE A 329 -13.73 16.89 -1.20
CA ILE A 329 -14.80 15.89 -1.24
C ILE A 329 -15.15 15.32 0.15
N ILE A 330 -14.16 15.04 1.01
CA ILE A 330 -14.44 14.56 2.38
C ILE A 330 -14.95 15.66 3.31
N ASN A 331 -14.63 16.93 3.04
CA ASN A 331 -15.13 18.05 3.83
C ASN A 331 -16.57 18.44 3.45
N GLU A 332 -16.99 18.22 2.20
CA GLU A 332 -18.36 18.48 1.74
C GLU A 332 -19.34 17.32 1.96
N GLN A 333 -18.91 16.07 1.76
CA GLN A 333 -19.84 14.93 1.65
C GLN A 333 -20.01 14.09 2.93
N LEU A 334 -19.10 14.21 3.90
CA LEU A 334 -19.19 13.44 5.14
C LEU A 334 -20.18 14.06 6.12
N GLN A 335 -21.08 13.23 6.65
CA GLN A 335 -22.12 13.65 7.60
C GLN A 335 -22.33 12.64 8.73
N VAL A 336 -22.92 13.07 9.84
CA VAL A 336 -23.38 12.14 10.88
C VAL A 336 -24.69 11.48 10.42
N ARG A 337 -24.89 10.18 10.72
CA ARG A 337 -26.15 9.48 10.44
C ARG A 337 -27.35 10.26 11.02
N PRO A 338 -28.46 10.44 10.27
CA PRO A 338 -29.70 10.94 10.86
C PRO A 338 -30.24 9.95 11.90
N TYR A 339 -30.82 10.48 12.98
CA TYR A 339 -31.44 9.74 14.08
C TYR A 339 -32.84 9.22 13.73
#